data_AF-A0A259DIW0-F1
#
_entry.id   AF-A0A259DIW0-F1
#
_cell.length_a   1.000
_cell.length_b   1.000
_cell.length_c   1.000
_cell.angle_alpha   90.00
_cell.angle_beta   90.00
_cell.angle_gamma   90.00
#
_symmetry.space_group_name_H-M   'P 1'
#
loop_
_entity.id
_entity.type
_entity.pdbx_description
1 polymer ?
#
loop_
_entity_poly.entity_id
_entity_poly.type
_entity_poly.pdbx_seq_one_letter_code
_entity_poly.pdbx_strand_id
1 'polypeptide(L)' 'MKLCLVKITNTVVTSQYGTLESGDILRTNPAFAKHLVEECKAAKFIENPPSIEPTETVQKTVTKVKRKGKNYVHP' A
#
# COMPACT_ATOMS: atom_id res chain seq x y z
N MET A 1 -13.85 2.57 19.16
CA MET A 1 -12.82 3.04 18.20
C MET A 1 -13.50 3.42 16.89
N LYS A 2 -13.28 4.64 16.39
CA LYS A 2 -13.84 5.09 15.11
C LYS A 2 -12.85 4.76 13.99
N LEU A 3 -13.28 3.99 13.00
CA LEU A 3 -12.47 3.63 11.83
C LEU A 3 -12.92 4.47 10.63
N CYS A 4 -11.97 4.90 9.82
CA CYS A 4 -12.17 5.70 8.63
C CYS A 4 -11.72 4.93 7.39
N LEU A 5 -12.37 5.21 6.25
CA LEU A 5 -11.99 4.68 4.94
C LEU A 5 -11.25 5.77 4.17
N VAL A 6 -10.08 5.41 3.64
CA VAL A 6 -9.30 6.26 2.75
C VAL A 6 -8.98 5.50 1.47
N LYS A 7 -9.03 6.19 0.34
CA LYS A 7 -8.53 5.70 -0.94
C LYS A 7 -7.09 6.15 -1.10
N ILE A 8 -6.19 5.21 -1.32
CA ILE A 8 -4.80 5.49 -1.65
C ILE A 8 -4.72 6.01 -3.08
N THR A 9 -3.99 7.10 -3.30
CA THR A 9 -3.80 7.73 -4.61
C THR A 9 -2.39 7.53 -5.16
N ASN A 10 -1.40 7.33 -4.29
CA ASN A 10 0.00 7.09 -4.65
C ASN A 10 0.51 5.83 -3.95
N THR A 11 1.56 5.19 -4.49
CA THR A 11 2.20 4.06 -3.83
C THR A 11 2.77 4.49 -2.46
N VAL A 12 2.37 3.81 -1.38
CA VAL A 12 2.85 4.08 -0.02
C VAL A 12 3.30 2.79 0.61
N VAL A 13 4.50 2.80 1.20
CA VAL A 13 5.01 1.69 2.00
C VAL A 13 4.77 2.01 3.48
N THR A 14 4.01 1.16 4.15
CA THR A 14 3.70 1.28 5.57
C THR A 14 4.19 0.03 6.31
N SER A 15 4.62 0.15 7.57
CA SER A 15 5.03 -1.04 8.33
C SER A 15 3.84 -1.92 8.73
N GLN A 16 2.65 -1.34 8.88
CA GLN A 16 1.45 -2.03 9.34
C GLN A 16 0.73 -2.78 8.22
N TYR A 17 0.64 -2.20 7.02
CA TYR A 17 -0.15 -2.74 5.90
C TYR A 17 0.71 -3.13 4.70
N GLY A 18 2.03 -2.95 4.78
CA GLY A 18 2.94 -3.19 3.66
C GLY A 18 2.84 -2.11 2.59
N THR A 19 3.08 -2.50 1.34
CA THR A 19 3.02 -1.60 0.20
C THR A 19 1.59 -1.52 -0.32
N LEU A 20 1.01 -0.32 -0.28
CA LEU A 20 -0.31 -0.01 -0.82
C LEU A 20 -0.14 0.68 -2.16
N GLU A 21 -0.92 0.27 -3.14
CA GLU A 21 -0.91 0.85 -4.48
C GLU A 21 -2.03 1.89 -4.67
N SER A 22 -1.84 2.74 -5.68
CA SER A 22 -2.85 3.70 -6.09
C SER A 22 -4.14 2.99 -6.48
N GLY A 23 -5.23 3.31 -5.80
CA GLY A 23 -6.55 2.68 -6.01
C GLY A 23 -7.05 1.89 -4.82
N ASP A 24 -6.16 1.45 -3.93
CA ASP A 24 -6.50 0.64 -2.77
C ASP A 24 -7.37 1.41 -1.76
N ILE A 25 -8.31 0.70 -1.16
CA ILE A 25 -9.16 1.25 -0.09
C ILE A 25 -8.65 0.68 1.24
N LEU A 26 -8.15 1.58 2.08
CA LEU A 26 -7.59 1.23 3.38
C LEU A 26 -8.53 1.70 4.50
N ARG A 27 -8.88 0.78 5.40
CA ARG A 27 -9.68 1.07 6.59
C ARG A 27 -8.77 1.18 7.82
N THR A 28 -8.59 2.39 8.35
CA THR A 28 -7.65 2.65 9.46
C THR A 28 -8.20 3.62 10.50
N ASN A 29 -7.37 3.91 11.50
CA ASN A 29 -7.64 4.95 12.49
C ASN A 29 -7.56 6.35 11.86
N PRO A 30 -8.37 7.31 12.34
CA PRO A 30 -8.40 8.67 11.79
C PRO A 30 -7.06 9.39 11.90
N ALA A 31 -6.27 9.13 12.95
CA ALA A 31 -4.94 9.73 13.10
C ALA A 31 -3.98 9.30 11.98
N PHE A 32 -3.98 8.01 11.64
CA PHE A 32 -3.14 7.48 10.57
C PHE A 32 -3.63 7.93 9.20
N ALA A 33 -4.94 7.92 8.99
CA ALA A 33 -5.55 8.46 7.78
C ALA A 33 -5.18 9.93 7.54
N LYS A 34 -5.18 10.77 8.59
CA LYS A 34 -4.74 12.16 8.49
C LYS A 34 -3.28 12.29 8.06
N HIS A 35 -2.38 11.53 8.68
CA HIS A 35 -0.97 11.52 8.28
C HIS A 35 -0.80 11.15 6.80
N LEU A 36 -1.51 10.13 6.32
CA LEU A 36 -1.44 9.73 4.90
C LEU A 36 -1.94 10.81 3.93
N VAL A 37 -2.93 11.60 4.34
CA VAL A 37 -3.55 12.65 3.50
C VAL A 37 -2.78 13.97 3.59
N GLU A 38 -2.41 14.41 4.79
CA GLU A 38 -1.81 15.73 5.05
C GLU A 38 -0.29 15.71 4.85
N GLU A 39 0.40 14.72 5.44
CA GLU A 39 1.86 14.63 5.40
C GLU A 39 2.34 13.96 4.11
N CYS A 40 1.79 12.78 3.79
CA CYS A 40 2.22 12.03 2.60
C CYS A 40 1.49 12.44 1.31
N LYS A 41 0.35 13.14 1.39
CA LYS A 41 -0.52 13.48 0.24
C LYS A 41 -0.80 12.29 -0.68
N ALA A 42 -0.89 11.11 -0.08
CA ALA A 42 -0.94 9.84 -0.79
C ALA A 42 -2.27 9.12 -0.64
N ALA A 43 -3.24 9.73 0.04
CA ALA A 43 -4.59 9.21 0.22
C ALA A 43 -5.65 10.32 0.18
N LYS A 44 -6.92 9.92 0.03
CA LYS A 44 -8.11 10.78 0.13
C LYS A 44 -9.18 10.11 0.98
N PHE A 45 -9.87 10.88 1.82
CA PHE A 45 -10.99 10.37 2.61
C PHE A 45 -12.19 10.00 1.72
N ILE A 46 -12.82 8.87 2.04
CA ILE A 46 -14.07 8.44 1.41
C ILE A 46 -15.18 8.67 2.44
N GLU A 47 -15.94 9.76 2.30
CA GLU A 47 -17.02 10.12 3.24
C GLU A 47 -18.30 9.32 3.01
N ASN A 48 -18.53 8.86 1.79
CA ASN A 48 -19.65 8.01 1.44
C ASN A 48 -19.09 6.62 1.16
N PRO A 49 -19.24 5.61 2.05
CA PRO A 49 -18.78 4.27 1.74
C PRO A 49 -19.58 3.79 0.54
N PRO A 50 -19.00 3.63 -0.67
CA PRO A 50 -19.67 2.78 -1.62
C PRO A 50 -19.68 1.39 -0.94
N SER A 51 -20.87 0.82 -0.82
CA SER A 51 -21.03 -0.58 -0.42
C SER A 51 -20.32 -1.44 -1.46
N ILE A 52 -19.02 -1.64 -1.30
CA ILE A 52 -18.21 -2.47 -2.19
C ILE A 52 -17.65 -3.59 -1.34
N GLU A 53 -18.21 -4.75 -1.62
CA GLU A 53 -17.78 -6.05 -1.15
C GLU A 53 -16.28 -6.24 -1.40
N PRO A 54 -15.58 -6.97 -0.50
CA PRO A 54 -14.14 -7.13 -0.55
C PRO A 54 -13.75 -7.93 -1.80
N THR A 55 -13.47 -7.23 -2.90
CA THR A 55 -12.80 -7.85 -4.05
C THR A 55 -11.32 -7.86 -3.77
N GLU A 56 -10.93 -8.96 -3.13
CA GLU A 56 -9.57 -9.50 -3.09
C GLU A 56 -8.88 -9.27 -4.43
N THR A 57 -7.90 -8.37 -4.47
CA THR A 57 -6.91 -8.35 -5.57
C THR A 57 -5.52 -8.51 -4.96
N VAL A 58 -5.29 -9.74 -4.50
CA VAL A 58 -3.96 -10.30 -4.26
C VAL A 58 -3.24 -10.36 -5.61
N GLN A 59 -2.52 -9.32 -6.02
CA GLN A 59 -1.62 -9.40 -7.17
C GLN A 59 -0.38 -8.52 -6.96
N LYS A 60 0.73 -9.13 -6.49
CA LYS A 60 1.87 -9.41 -7.36
C LYS A 60 3.00 -10.12 -6.63
N THR A 61 3.37 -11.21 -7.29
CA THR A 61 4.47 -12.12 -7.05
C THR A 61 5.81 -11.40 -6.94
N VAL A 62 6.50 -11.64 -5.82
CA VAL A 62 7.90 -11.27 -5.59
C VAL A 62 8.75 -11.84 -6.73
N THR A 63 9.24 -10.97 -7.61
CA THR A 63 10.16 -11.37 -8.67
C THR A 63 11.51 -11.72 -8.04
N LYS A 64 11.85 -13.01 -8.00
CA LYS A 64 13.18 -13.50 -7.61
C LYS A 64 14.24 -12.88 -8.52
N VAL A 65 15.00 -11.90 -8.02
CA VAL A 65 16.19 -11.40 -8.70
C VAL A 65 17.31 -12.44 -8.53
N LYS A 66 17.51 -13.26 -9.56
CA LYS A 66 18.59 -14.27 -9.63
C LYS A 66 19.93 -13.54 -9.81
N ARG A 67 20.65 -13.26 -8.72
CA ARG A 67 22.04 -12.76 -8.77
C ARG A 67 22.93 -13.86 -9.39
N LYS A 68 23.35 -13.70 -10.65
CA LYS A 68 24.43 -14.51 -11.24
C LYS A 68 25.76 -14.07 -10.62
N GLY A 69 26.28 -14.85 -9.67
CA GLY A 69 27.68 -14.74 -9.24
C GLY A 69 28.58 -15.08 -10.42
N LYS A 70 29.43 -14.12 -10.83
CA LYS A 70 30.51 -14.35 -11.77
C LYS A 70 31.64 -15.06 -11.01
N ASN A 71 31.90 -16.33 -11.30
CA ASN A 71 33.13 -16.99 -10.86
C ASN A 71 34.28 -16.42 -11.69
N TYR A 72 35.05 -15.50 -11.10
CA TYR A 72 36.38 -15.17 -11.59
C TYR A 72 37.37 -16.07 -10.84
N VAL A 73 37.94 -17.05 -11.54
CA VAL A 73 39.17 -17.71 -11.11
C VAL A 73 40.30 -16.97 -11.83
N HIS A 74 41.09 -16.23 -11.07
CA HIS A 74 42.32 -15.58 -11.52
C HIS A 74 43.42 -16.64 -11.79
N PRO A 75 44.43 -16.32 -12.64
CA PRO A 75 45.26 -17.29 -13.37
C PRO A 75 46.08 -18.25 -12.50
#